data_AF-A0A835PKR1-F1
#
_entry.id   AF-A0A835PKR1-F1
#
_cell.length_a   1.000
_cell.length_b   1.000
_cell.length_c   1.000
_cell.angle_alpha   90.00
_cell.angle_beta   90.00
_cell.angle_gamma   90.00
#
_symmetry.space_group_name_H-M   'P 1'
#
loop_
_entity.id
_entity.type
_entity.pdbx_description
1 polymer ?
#
loop_
_entity_poly.entity_id
_entity_poly.type
_entity_poly.pdbx_seq_one_letter_code
_entity_poly.pdbx_strand_id
1 'polypeptide(L)'
;MNDLSGADLVPLVKEIYCTCGDHDPKELTWMMFLGFDIFAWMPFHVVHRVLDKDQEKLEHETKSFQSYVKKSITISQTGALVDRINPVIFLSLVSLKDECK
;
A
#
# COMPACT_ATOMS: atom_id res chain seq x y z
N MET A 1 -30.76 16.11 1.97
CA MET A 1 -30.84 16.05 3.44
C MET A 1 -31.90 15.02 3.80
N ASN A 2 -31.46 13.85 4.24
CA ASN A 2 -32.27 12.95 5.05
C ASN A 2 -31.37 12.54 6.21
N ASP A 3 -31.73 13.03 7.39
CA ASP A 3 -31.05 12.79 8.64
C ASP A 3 -31.10 11.30 9.01
N LEU A 4 -29.98 10.60 8.88
CA LEU A 4 -29.75 9.34 9.59
C LEU A 4 -29.15 9.65 10.96
N SER A 5 -29.93 10.39 11.75
CA SER A 5 -29.74 10.55 13.19
C SER A 5 -30.45 9.41 13.89
N GLY A 6 -29.71 8.51 14.55
CA GLY A 6 -30.32 7.55 15.48
C GLY A 6 -30.24 6.07 15.10
N ALA A 7 -29.15 5.62 14.47
CA ALA A 7 -28.70 4.26 14.68
C ALA A 7 -27.36 4.34 15.42
N ASP A 8 -27.35 3.90 16.68
CA ASP A 8 -26.13 3.58 17.41
C ASP A 8 -25.35 2.55 16.60
N LEU A 9 -24.53 3.04 15.67
CA LEU A 9 -23.48 2.27 15.04
C LEU A 9 -22.59 1.84 16.19
N VAL A 10 -22.63 0.54 16.52
CA VAL A 10 -21.58 -0.20 17.22
C VAL A 10 -20.26 0.53 17.00
N PRO A 11 -19.48 0.90 18.04
CA PRO A 11 -18.41 1.89 17.88
C PRO A 11 -17.38 1.38 16.87
N LEU A 12 -17.57 1.73 15.59
CA LEU A 12 -16.74 1.31 14.46
C LEU A 12 -15.33 1.93 14.58
N VAL A 13 -15.22 2.97 15.40
CA VAL A 13 -13.97 3.64 15.76
C VAL A 13 -13.76 3.46 17.25
N LYS A 14 -13.11 2.36 17.63
CA LYS A 14 -12.74 2.08 19.02
C LYS A 14 -11.36 2.64 19.38
N GLU A 15 -10.57 3.08 18.39
CA GLU A 15 -9.17 3.43 18.59
C GLU A 15 -8.72 4.38 17.47
N ILE A 16 -8.50 5.66 17.78
CA ILE A 16 -7.93 6.65 16.85
C ILE A 16 -6.41 6.49 16.92
N TYR A 17 -5.77 6.22 15.79
CA TYR A 17 -4.32 6.00 15.73
C TYR A 17 -3.57 7.33 15.62
N CYS A 18 -2.35 7.39 16.14
CA CYS A 18 -1.49 8.58 16.11
C CYS A 18 -1.19 9.07 14.69
N THR A 19 -1.30 8.19 13.68
CA THR A 19 -1.05 8.49 12.26
C THR A 19 -2.18 9.30 11.62
N CYS A 20 -3.38 9.35 12.23
CA CYS A 20 -4.50 10.13 11.70
C CYS A 20 -4.31 11.65 11.84
N GLY A 21 -3.36 12.11 12.67
CA GLY A 21 -3.09 13.53 12.88
C GLY A 21 -4.30 14.31 13.43
N ASP A 22 -4.50 15.51 12.90
CA ASP A 22 -5.58 16.44 13.31
C ASP A 22 -6.90 16.25 12.51
N HIS A 23 -7.01 15.20 11.70
CA HIS A 23 -8.22 14.92 10.92
C HIS A 23 -9.37 14.39 11.79
N ASP A 24 -10.62 14.75 11.46
CA ASP A 24 -11.79 14.18 12.12
C ASP A 24 -11.93 12.70 11.73
N PRO A 25 -11.81 11.75 12.68
CA PRO A 25 -11.89 10.32 12.39
C PRO A 25 -13.26 9.88 11.83
N LYS A 26 -14.31 10.68 12.04
CA LYS A 26 -15.68 10.40 11.59
C LYS A 26 -16.01 11.06 10.25
N GLU A 27 -15.14 11.91 9.73
CA GLU A 27 -15.34 12.54 8.42
C GLU A 27 -15.50 11.44 7.37
N LEU A 28 -16.54 11.52 6.53
CA LEU A 28 -16.79 10.49 5.53
C LEU A 28 -15.91 10.72 4.30
N THR A 29 -15.10 9.72 3.99
CA THR A 29 -14.16 9.71 2.88
C THR A 29 -14.54 8.63 1.87
N TRP A 30 -14.33 8.91 0.58
CA TRP A 30 -14.48 7.91 -0.48
C TRP A 30 -13.25 7.02 -0.55
N MET A 31 -13.46 5.71 -0.54
CA MET A 31 -12.42 4.71 -0.76
C MET A 31 -12.74 3.87 -1.98
N MET A 32 -11.75 3.69 -2.86
CA MET A 32 -11.80 2.75 -3.96
C MET A 32 -11.08 1.46 -3.56
N PHE A 33 -11.73 0.31 -3.69
CA PHE A 33 -11.11 -0.98 -3.39
C PHE A 33 -10.32 -1.49 -4.59
N LEU A 34 -8.99 -1.57 -4.48
CA LEU A 34 -8.15 -2.09 -5.57
C LEU A 34 -8.56 -3.53 -5.93
N GLY A 35 -8.75 -3.79 -7.23
CA GLY A 35 -9.21 -5.09 -7.74
C GLY A 35 -10.74 -5.22 -7.91
N PHE A 36 -11.51 -4.22 -7.46
CA PHE A 36 -12.95 -4.13 -7.69
C PHE A 36 -13.30 -2.71 -8.17
N ASP A 37 -14.19 -2.56 -9.15
CA ASP A 37 -14.69 -1.23 -9.56
C ASP A 37 -15.78 -0.75 -8.59
N ILE A 38 -15.43 -0.67 -7.30
CA ILE A 38 -16.33 -0.38 -6.20
C ILE A 38 -15.76 0.78 -5.37
N PHE A 39 -16.61 1.78 -5.18
CA PHE A 39 -16.39 2.90 -4.28
C PHE A 39 -17.27 2.76 -3.06
N ALA A 40 -16.69 2.92 -1.87
CA ALA A 40 -17.42 2.95 -0.61
C ALA A 40 -17.25 4.28 0.09
N TRP A 41 -18.31 4.73 0.74
CA TRP A 41 -18.32 5.91 1.57
C TRP A 41 -18.18 5.49 3.03
N MET A 42 -17.04 5.79 3.64
CA MET A 42 -16.64 5.25 4.94
C MET A 42 -15.95 6.31 5.79
N PRO A 43 -15.94 6.20 7.13
CA PRO A 43 -15.20 7.13 7.98
C PRO A 43 -13.71 7.16 7.66
N PHE A 44 -13.12 8.35 7.69
CA PHE A 44 -11.72 8.65 7.39
C PHE A 44 -10.78 7.70 8.14
N HIS A 45 -11.00 7.53 9.45
CA HIS A 45 -10.14 6.66 10.26
C HIS A 45 -10.10 5.22 9.73
N VAL A 46 -11.23 4.72 9.22
CA VAL A 46 -11.29 3.35 8.67
C VAL A 46 -10.52 3.29 7.35
N VAL A 47 -10.72 4.26 6.46
CA VAL A 47 -10.01 4.36 5.18
C VAL A 47 -8.50 4.47 5.42
N HIS A 48 -8.09 5.39 6.29
CA HIS A 48 -6.69 5.60 6.68
C HIS A 48 -6.05 4.32 7.22
N ARG A 49 -6.75 3.60 8.12
CA ARG A 49 -6.24 2.35 8.68
C ARG A 49 -6.04 1.26 7.62
N VAL A 50 -6.93 1.16 6.64
CA VAL A 50 -6.78 0.18 5.56
C VAL A 50 -5.57 0.54 4.70
N LEU A 51 -5.44 1.82 4.32
CA LEU A 51 -4.29 2.30 3.53
C LEU A 51 -2.96 2.13 4.27
N ASP A 52 -2.91 2.41 5.58
CA ASP A 52 -1.72 2.20 6.41
C ASP A 52 -1.26 0.73 6.39
N LYS A 53 -2.20 -0.22 6.50
CA LYS A 53 -1.91 -1.65 6.47
C LYS A 53 -1.45 -2.11 5.09
N ASP A 54 -2.09 -1.59 4.04
CA ASP A 54 -1.72 -1.90 2.66
C ASP A 54 -0.31 -1.37 2.35
N GLN A 55 0.04 -0.19 2.87
CA GLN A 55 1.39 0.37 2.78
C GLN A 55 2.42 -0.52 3.50
N GLU A 56 2.15 -0.96 4.73
CA GLU A 56 3.05 -1.87 5.48
C GLU A 56 3.28 -3.18 4.70
N LYS A 57 2.22 -3.75 4.13
CA LYS A 57 2.30 -4.95 3.31
C LYS A 57 3.13 -4.71 2.04
N LEU A 58 2.89 -3.60 1.34
CA LEU A 58 3.61 -3.24 0.12
C LEU A 58 5.11 -3.06 0.38
N GLU A 59 5.48 -2.45 1.51
CA GLU A 59 6.88 -2.30 1.91
C GLU A 59 7.55 -3.64 2.18
N HIS A 60 6.85 -4.57 2.83
CA HIS A 60 7.35 -5.94 3.06
C HIS A 60 7.56 -6.69 1.74
N GLU A 61 6.58 -6.64 0.84
CA GLU A 61 6.66 -7.26 -0.49
C GLU A 61 7.79 -6.66 -1.33
N THR A 62 7.99 -5.34 -1.26
CA THR A 62 9.10 -4.64 -1.93
C THR A 62 10.46 -5.12 -1.43
N LYS A 63 10.64 -5.24 -0.10
CA LYS A 63 11.89 -5.76 0.49
C LYS A 63 12.17 -7.20 0.04
N SER A 64 11.13 -8.04 0.00
CA SER A 64 11.20 -9.42 -0.48
C SER A 64 11.60 -9.46 -1.96
N PHE A 65 10.92 -8.68 -2.81
CA PHE A 65 11.21 -8.58 -4.24
C PHE A 65 12.65 -8.13 -4.49
N GLN A 66 13.11 -7.07 -3.82
CA GLN A 66 14.50 -6.59 -3.92
C GLN A 66 15.52 -7.67 -3.56
N SER A 67 15.23 -8.53 -2.57
CA SER A 67 16.08 -9.67 -2.22
C SER A 67 16.19 -10.70 -3.36
N TYR A 68 15.07 -11.03 -4.01
CA TYR A 68 15.06 -11.93 -5.18
C TYR A 68 15.81 -11.34 -6.38
N VAL A 69 15.60 -10.05 -6.67
CA VAL A 69 16.29 -9.37 -7.78
C VAL A 69 17.80 -9.35 -7.53
N LYS A 70 18.26 -9.06 -6.31
CA LYS A 70 19.69 -9.11 -5.96
C LYS A 70 20.32 -10.49 -6.23
N LYS A 71 19.64 -11.59 -5.86
CA LYS A 71 20.09 -12.95 -6.18
C LYS A 71 20.16 -13.18 -7.69
N SER A 72 19.15 -12.70 -8.42
CA SER A 72 19.08 -12.83 -9.87
C SER A 72 20.23 -12.08 -10.57
N ILE A 73 20.64 -10.91 -10.06
CA ILE A 73 21.84 -10.19 -10.52
C ILE A 73 23.09 -11.05 -10.35
N THR A 74 23.30 -11.64 -9.17
CA THR A 74 24.48 -12.49 -8.92
C THR A 74 24.54 -13.68 -9.89
N ILE A 75 23.40 -14.30 -10.17
CA ILE A 75 23.31 -15.41 -11.15
C ILE A 75 23.59 -14.90 -12.57
N SER A 76 23.01 -13.75 -12.94
CA SER A 76 23.23 -13.11 -14.24
C SER A 76 24.69 -12.72 -14.46
N GLN A 77 25.37 -12.21 -13.44
CA GLN A 77 26.80 -11.86 -13.47
C GLN A 77 27.71 -13.09 -13.59
N THR A 78 27.26 -14.25 -13.10
CA THR A 78 27.95 -15.53 -13.28
C THR A 78 27.78 -16.08 -14.72
N GLY A 79 27.00 -15.40 -15.57
CA GLY A 79 26.81 -15.76 -16.98
C GLY A 79 25.67 -16.75 -17.24
N ALA A 80 25.03 -17.29 -16.20
CA ALA A 80 24.00 -18.33 -16.32
C ALA A 80 22.64 -17.82 -16.86
N LEU A 81 22.44 -16.50 -16.91
CA LEU A 81 21.19 -15.86 -17.37
C LEU A 81 21.42 -14.73 -18.39
N VAL A 82 22.68 -14.47 -18.78
CA VAL A 82 23.05 -13.31 -19.62
C VAL A 82 22.46 -13.39 -21.03
N ASP A 83 22.14 -14.61 -21.46
CA ASP A 83 21.51 -14.95 -22.74
C ASP A 83 19.99 -14.73 -22.76
N ARG A 84 19.32 -14.79 -21.59
CA ARG A 84 17.86 -14.65 -21.48
C ARG A 84 17.41 -13.25 -21.14
N ILE A 85 18.09 -12.59 -20.19
CA ILE A 85 17.71 -11.28 -19.68
C ILE A 85 18.97 -10.44 -19.57
N ASN A 86 18.95 -9.25 -20.16
CA ASN A 86 20.07 -8.33 -20.07
C ASN A 86 20.30 -7.94 -18.59
N PRO A 87 21.53 -8.10 -18.05
CA PRO A 87 21.85 -7.78 -16.66
C PRO A 87 21.46 -6.34 -16.24
N VAL A 88 21.43 -5.40 -17.20
CA VAL A 88 21.03 -4.01 -16.98
C VAL A 88 19.60 -3.91 -16.47
N ILE A 89 18.69 -4.78 -16.91
CA ILE A 89 17.28 -4.77 -16.49
C ILE A 89 17.17 -5.03 -14.98
N PHE A 90 17.92 -6.00 -14.46
CA PHE A 90 17.92 -6.29 -13.03
C PHE A 90 18.52 -5.12 -12.22
N LEU A 91 19.54 -4.44 -12.74
CA LEU A 91 20.11 -3.25 -12.10
C LEU A 91 19.09 -2.10 -12.01
N SER A 92 18.31 -1.87 -13.08
CA SER A 92 17.22 -0.89 -13.06
C SER A 92 16.15 -1.22 -12.03
N LEU A 93 15.79 -2.51 -11.89
CA LEU A 93 14.82 -2.96 -10.88
C LEU A 93 15.31 -2.77 -9.44
N VAL A 94 16.62 -2.88 -9.18
CA VAL A 94 17.20 -2.62 -7.85
C VAL A 94 17.35 -1.13 -7.57
N SER A 95 17.64 -0.33 -8.61
CA SER A 95 17.81 1.12 -8.47
C SER A 95 16.49 1.88 -8.40
N LEU A 96 15.36 1.22 -8.65
CA LEU A 96 14.04 1.83 -8.56
C LEU A 96 13.79 2.28 -7.11
N LYS A 97 13.73 3.59 -6.90
CA LYS A 97 13.34 4.21 -5.65
C LYS A 97 12.07 5.00 -5.93
N ASP A 98 11.10 4.84 -5.05
CA ASP A 98 9.96 5.74 -5.04
C ASP A 98 10.43 7.05 -4.41
N GLU A 99 10.56 8.11 -5.21
CA GLU A 99 10.84 9.43 -4.70
C GLU A 99 9.50 10.13 -4.46
N CYS A 100 9.17 10.36 -3.18
CA CYS A 100 8.02 11.17 -2.81
C CYS A 100 8.31 12.62 -3.23
N LYS A 101 7.46 13.20 -4.08
CA LYS A 101 7.62 14.55 -4.63
C LYS A 101 6.87 15.59 -3.83
#